data_AF-A0A7W8DKI0-F1
#
_entry.id   AF-A0A7W8DKI0-F1
#
_cell.length_a   1.000
_cell.length_b   1.000
_cell.length_c   1.000
_cell.angle_alpha   90.00
_cell.angle_beta   90.00
_cell.angle_gamma   90.00
#
_symmetry.space_group_name_H-M   'P 1'
#
loop_
_entity.id
_entity.type
_entity.pdbx_description
1 polymer ?
#
loop_
_entity_poly.entity_id
_entity_poly.type
_entity_poly.pdbx_seq_one_letter_code
_entity_poly.pdbx_strand_id
1 'polypeptide(L)' 'MKPQPQNFKTLVKKRLIDLGMTTTGLARRIGKERNTVSIAINHESMFHPTKDLIRKELGLS' A
#
# COMPACT_ATOMS: atom_id res chain seq x y z
N MET A 1 -12.23 5.26 -23.57
CA MET A 1 -11.07 4.68 -22.86
C MET A 1 -11.59 3.71 -21.81
N LYS A 2 -11.24 2.42 -21.86
CA LYS A 2 -11.58 1.49 -20.77
C LYS A 2 -10.79 1.95 -19.53
N PRO A 3 -11.40 2.08 -18.35
CA PRO A 3 -10.65 2.38 -17.14
C PRO A 3 -9.61 1.26 -16.94
N GLN A 4 -8.33 1.61 -16.97
CA GLN A 4 -7.29 0.67 -16.57
C GLN A 4 -7.58 0.25 -15.13
N PRO A 5 -7.50 -1.05 -14.78
CA PRO A 5 -7.61 -1.47 -13.40
C PRO A 5 -6.62 -0.62 -12.57
N GLN A 6 -7.10 -0.02 -11.49
CA GLN A 6 -6.23 0.79 -10.63
C GLN A 6 -5.23 -0.16 -9.96
N ASN A 7 -4.00 -0.18 -10.48
CA ASN A 7 -2.92 -1.00 -9.91
C ASN A 7 -2.77 -0.65 -8.42
N PHE A 8 -2.54 -1.67 -7.58
CA PHE A 8 -2.49 -1.55 -6.11
C PHE A 8 -1.63 -0.37 -5.63
N LYS A 9 -0.52 -0.11 -6.32
CA LYS A 9 0.37 1.03 -6.11
C LYS A 9 -0.35 2.38 -6.12
N THR A 10 -1.18 2.62 -7.13
CA THR A 10 -1.91 3.89 -7.30
C THR A 10 -2.94 4.07 -6.19
N LEU A 11 -3.64 2.99 -5.85
CA LEU A 11 -4.62 2.94 -4.77
C LEU A 11 -3.98 3.28 -3.41
N VAL A 12 -2.86 2.63 -3.08
CA VAL A 12 -2.12 2.90 -1.85
C VAL A 12 -1.58 4.33 -1.82
N LYS A 13 -0.96 4.81 -2.91
CA LYS A 13 -0.42 6.18 -2.96
C LYS A 13 -1.50 7.24 -2.77
N LYS A 14 -2.64 7.11 -3.45
CA LYS A 14 -3.77 8.02 -3.30
C LYS A 14 -4.24 8.05 -1.86
N ARG A 15 -4.43 6.86 -1.25
CA ARG A 15 -4.91 6.77 0.12
C ARG A 15 -3.92 7.32 1.15
N LEU A 16 -2.61 7.14 0.94
CA LEU A 16 -1.58 7.75 1.76
C LEU A 16 -1.67 9.29 1.72
N ILE A 17 -1.88 9.87 0.53
CA ILE A 17 -2.06 11.32 0.36
C ILE A 17 -3.34 11.79 1.07
N ASP A 18 -4.46 11.09 0.85
CA ASP A 18 -5.75 11.43 1.47
C ASP A 18 -5.68 11.40 3.01
N LEU A 19 -4.82 10.56 3.57
CA LEU A 19 -4.60 10.41 5.02
C LEU A 19 -3.45 11.28 5.55
N GLY A 20 -2.75 12.04 4.72
CA GLY A 20 -1.53 12.78 5.11
C GLY A 20 -0.42 11.87 5.67
N MET A 21 -0.39 10.61 5.26
CA MET A 21 0.48 9.57 5.79
C MET A 21 1.65 9.28 4.84
N THR A 22 2.84 9.05 5.39
CA THR A 22 4.00 8.61 4.61
C THR A 22 4.11 7.09 4.58
N THR A 23 4.84 6.54 3.60
CA THR A 23 5.15 5.10 3.57
C THR A 23 5.88 4.64 4.84
N THR A 24 6.71 5.49 5.44
CA THR A 24 7.37 5.21 6.72
C THR A 24 6.36 5.14 7.87
N GLY A 25 5.38 6.04 7.89
CA GLY A 25 4.28 6.01 8.86
C GLY A 25 3.46 4.73 8.74
N LEU A 26 3.06 4.37 7.51
CA LEU A 26 2.37 3.11 7.23
C LEU A 26 3.17 1.90 7.71
N ALA A 27 4.46 1.84 7.38
CA ALA A 27 5.34 0.75 7.79
C ALA A 27 5.41 0.60 9.32
N ARG A 28 5.51 1.71 10.06
CA ARG A 28 5.47 1.70 11.54
C ARG A 28 4.14 1.16 12.06
N ARG A 29 3.00 1.55 11.47
CA ARG A 29 1.68 1.10 11.91
C ARG A 29 1.45 -0.39 11.72
N ILE A 30 1.91 -0.95 10.60
CA ILE A 30 1.78 -2.38 10.33
C ILE A 30 2.96 -3.21 10.87
N GLY A 31 3.87 -2.60 11.63
CA GLY A 31 5.02 -3.28 12.24
C GLY A 31 5.98 -3.91 11.22
N LYS A 32 6.18 -3.26 10.07
CA LYS A 32 7.08 -3.72 9.01
C LYS A 32 8.18 -2.70 8.72
N GLU A 33 9.25 -3.17 8.10
CA GLU A 33 10.27 -2.27 7.58
C GLU A 33 9.74 -1.46 6.40
N ARG A 34 10.19 -0.21 6.31
CA ARG A 34 9.84 0.70 5.19
C ARG A 34 10.20 0.08 3.84
N ASN A 35 11.29 -0.68 3.76
CA ASN A 35 11.68 -1.34 2.52
C ASN A 35 10.68 -2.43 2.12
N THR A 36 10.27 -3.29 3.05
CA THR A 36 9.24 -4.32 2.82
C THR A 36 7.93 -3.71 2.32
N VAL A 37 7.49 -2.61 2.93
CA VAL A 37 6.27 -1.91 2.51
C VAL A 37 6.43 -1.28 1.12
N SER A 38 7.57 -0.64 0.85
CA SER A 38 7.88 -0.08 -0.46
C SER A 38 7.85 -1.15 -1.56
N ILE A 39 8.45 -2.33 -1.30
CA ILE A 39 8.45 -3.45 -2.23
C ILE A 39 7.03 -3.99 -2.43
N ALA A 40 6.27 -4.19 -1.35
CA ALA A 40 4.89 -4.67 -1.42
C ALA A 40 3.97 -3.71 -2.20
N ILE A 41 4.21 -2.40 -2.15
CA ILE A 41 3.45 -1.41 -2.93
C ILE A 41 3.82 -1.47 -4.42
N ASN A 42 5.10 -1.68 -4.75
CA ASN A 42 5.59 -1.58 -6.12
C ASN A 42 5.54 -2.90 -6.90
N HIS A 43 5.59 -4.06 -6.25
CA HIS A 43 5.63 -5.37 -6.90
C HIS A 43 4.31 -6.13 -6.72
N GLU A 44 3.63 -6.44 -7.83
CA GLU A 44 2.27 -7.01 -7.80
C GLU A 44 2.20 -8.50 -7.39
N SER A 45 3.21 -9.29 -7.72
CA SER A 45 3.22 -10.74 -7.52
C SER A 45 3.86 -11.23 -6.22
N MET A 46 4.40 -10.34 -5.40
CA MET A 46 5.07 -10.70 -4.14
C MET A 46 4.40 -10.04 -2.93
N PHE A 47 4.59 -10.64 -1.75
CA PHE A 47 4.18 -10.11 -0.44
C PHE A 47 2.67 -10.00 -0.19
N HIS A 48 1.87 -11.01 -0.54
CA HIS A 48 0.44 -11.07 -0.19
C HIS A 48 0.14 -10.72 1.29
N PRO A 49 0.89 -11.25 2.30
CA PRO A 49 0.60 -10.92 3.69
C PRO A 49 0.81 -9.44 4.03
N THR A 50 1.84 -8.81 3.47
CA THR A 50 2.09 -7.37 3.69
C THR A 50 1.04 -6.52 2.99
N LYS A 51 0.56 -6.95 1.81
CA LYS A 51 -0.51 -6.24 1.11
C LYS A 51 -1.82 -6.28 1.87
N ASP A 52 -2.16 -7.40 2.48
CA ASP A 52 -3.37 -7.52 3.30
C ASP A 52 -3.29 -6.60 4.52
N LEU A 53 -2.13 -6.50 5.16
CA LEU A 53 -1.88 -5.53 6.23
C LEU A 53 -2.03 -4.09 5.74
N ILE A 54 -1.46 -3.75 4.57
CA ILE A 54 -1.59 -2.42 3.96
C ILE A 54 -3.06 -2.11 3.64
N ARG A 55 -3.79 -3.07 3.06
CA ARG A 55 -5.22 -2.91 2.74
C ARG A 55 -6.04 -2.66 4.00
N LYS A 56 -5.81 -3.45 5.05
CA LYS A 56 -6.49 -3.30 6.33
C LYS A 56 -6.21 -1.94 6.98
N GLU A 57 -4.94 -1.53 7.04
CA GLU A 57 -4.55 -0.26 7.65
C GLU A 57 -5.08 0.96 6.87
N LEU A 58 -5.12 0.88 5.54
CA LEU A 58 -5.57 1.97 4.68
C LEU A 58 -7.07 1.94 4.36
N GLY A 59 -7.78 0.88 4.75
CA GLY A 59 -9.20 0.67 4.44
C GLY A 59 -9.46 0.44 2.95
N LEU A 60 -8.60 -0.31 2.26
CA LEU A 60 -8.68 -0.61 0.82
C LEU A 60 -9.42 -1.92 0.51
N SER A 61 -10.45 -2.24 1.29
CA SER A 61 -11.30 -3.42 1.11
C SER A 61 -12.10 -3.37 -0.20
#